data_AF-A0A397ED81-F1
#
_entry.id   AF-A0A397ED81-F1
#
_cell.length_a   1.000
_cell.length_b   1.000
_cell.length_c   1.000
_cell.angle_alpha   90.00
_cell.angle_beta   90.00
_cell.angle_gamma   90.00
#
_symmetry.space_group_name_H-M   'P 1'
#
loop_
_entity.id
_entity.type
_entity.pdbx_description
1 polymer ?
#
loop_
_entity_poly.entity_id
_entity_poly.type
_entity_poly.pdbx_seq_one_letter_code
_entity_poly.pdbx_strand_id
1 'polypeptide(L)'
;MNEVNHRTCRELSSSDKVTVIQRLQPFLKKDKLACGAFKHVVEQLSLDPRAVASTWRLFSTAGAMKYNKPGNVGPKPTHSPALIRQLVGAIIPVEQRSTYRDMAAATGLTLGTLSRHLKKGTLQRRSSRIKPLLTEANKAERLEFDSLWDVVYLHEKWFNADKDRRKFYLLPGKTPPQPSCKSKRFIPKVMFLAAVARPRFDEARGADFDGKTWRVCLPTAGRLRCVGCHLTDLNVLDFGFFASIQSLQYEKMSRTVDNEVRHTMEAFSELNYEKLADVFLTYQLVMRLVIEHNEDNKFALPHLKKAALRRAGLLMSNVACPVSLLS
;
A
#
# COMPACT_ATOMS: atom_id res chain seq x y z
N MET A 1 -34.89 -7.97 33.16
CA MET A 1 -33.84 -8.46 34.08
C MET A 1 -33.00 -9.45 33.29
N ASN A 2 -31.85 -9.01 32.78
CA ASN A 2 -30.98 -9.85 31.96
C ASN A 2 -30.03 -10.62 32.87
N GLU A 3 -30.32 -11.89 33.06
CA GLU A 3 -29.45 -12.84 33.74
C GLU A 3 -28.24 -13.08 32.83
N VAL A 4 -27.14 -12.36 33.10
CA VAL A 4 -25.88 -12.54 32.38
C VAL A 4 -25.32 -13.88 32.83
N ASN A 5 -25.56 -14.91 32.03
CA ASN A 5 -24.99 -16.23 32.21
C ASN A 5 -23.47 -16.13 31.99
N HIS A 6 -22.73 -15.83 33.05
CA HIS A 6 -21.28 -15.82 33.05
C HIS A 6 -20.81 -17.24 32.79
N ARG A 7 -20.30 -17.49 31.58
CA ARG A 7 -19.55 -18.70 31.26
C ARG A 7 -18.57 -18.94 32.40
N THR A 8 -18.68 -20.09 33.06
CA THR A 8 -17.75 -20.59 34.07
C THR A 8 -16.38 -20.78 33.42
N CYS A 9 -15.63 -19.69 33.29
CA CYS A 9 -14.24 -19.75 32.89
C CYS A 9 -13.50 -20.50 33.99
N ARG A 10 -12.69 -21.50 33.63
CA ARG A 10 -11.88 -22.27 34.60
C ARG A 10 -10.87 -21.40 35.37
N GLU A 11 -10.69 -20.15 34.98
CA GLU A 11 -9.68 -19.24 35.51
C GLU A 11 -10.28 -17.86 35.83
N LEU A 12 -9.85 -17.26 36.94
CA LEU A 12 -10.17 -15.89 37.36
C LEU A 12 -9.49 -14.88 36.42
N SER A 13 -10.23 -13.84 36.02
CA SER A 13 -9.66 -12.76 35.22
C SER A 13 -8.62 -11.95 36.02
N SER A 14 -7.77 -11.19 35.33
CA SER A 14 -6.76 -10.35 35.99
C SER A 14 -7.38 -9.33 36.94
N SER A 15 -8.54 -8.76 36.58
CA SER A 15 -9.29 -7.84 37.45
C SER A 15 -9.87 -8.52 38.68
N ASP A 16 -10.38 -9.75 38.54
CA ASP A 16 -10.96 -10.49 39.67
C ASP A 16 -9.89 -10.84 40.70
N LYS A 17 -8.67 -11.15 40.23
CA LYS A 17 -7.52 -11.43 41.11
C LYS A 17 -7.09 -10.22 41.93
N VAL A 18 -7.02 -9.05 41.29
CA VAL A 18 -6.73 -7.79 41.99
C VAL A 18 -7.79 -7.53 43.06
N THR A 19 -9.05 -7.73 42.70
CA THR A 19 -10.19 -7.55 43.61
C THR A 19 -10.12 -8.51 44.80
N VAL A 20 -9.76 -9.77 44.57
CA VAL A 20 -9.53 -10.76 45.64
C VAL A 20 -8.43 -10.32 46.60
N ILE A 21 -7.29 -9.85 46.08
CA ILE A 21 -6.16 -9.42 46.90
C ILE A 21 -6.53 -8.18 47.72
N GLN A 22 -7.12 -7.16 47.09
CA GLN A 22 -7.57 -5.93 47.74
C GLN A 22 -8.57 -6.20 48.86
N ARG A 23 -9.46 -7.19 48.71
CA ARG A 23 -10.45 -7.54 49.74
C ARG A 23 -9.89 -8.40 50.87
N LEU A 24 -8.82 -9.15 50.64
CA LEU A 24 -8.16 -9.95 51.67
C LEU A 24 -7.14 -9.14 52.49
N GLN A 25 -6.54 -8.10 51.90
CA GLN A 25 -5.51 -7.26 52.52
C GLN A 25 -5.92 -6.63 53.87
N PRO A 26 -7.16 -6.13 54.07
CA PRO A 26 -7.61 -5.58 55.37
C PRO A 26 -7.68 -6.61 56.50
N PHE A 27 -7.79 -7.90 56.17
CA PHE A 27 -7.88 -8.98 57.15
C PHE A 27 -6.51 -9.51 57.61
N LEU A 28 -5.41 -8.90 57.15
CA LEU A 28 -4.05 -9.28 57.49
C LEU A 28 -3.62 -8.65 58.82
N LYS A 29 -3.29 -9.48 59.83
CA LYS A 29 -2.76 -9.06 61.14
C LYS A 29 -1.53 -9.89 61.50
N LYS A 30 -0.39 -9.24 61.79
CA LYS A 30 0.88 -9.91 62.15
C LYS A 30 1.20 -11.07 61.19
N ASP A 31 1.17 -10.78 59.88
CA ASP A 31 1.45 -11.70 58.77
C ASP A 31 0.50 -12.91 58.62
N LYS A 32 -0.62 -12.93 59.35
CA LYS A 32 -1.66 -13.96 59.24
C LYS A 32 -3.01 -13.35 58.91
N LEU A 33 -3.73 -13.99 58.00
CA LEU A 33 -5.13 -13.65 57.73
C LEU A 33 -6.02 -14.05 58.91
N ALA A 34 -6.98 -13.20 59.24
CA ALA A 34 -8.01 -13.51 60.21
C ALA A 34 -8.81 -14.77 59.81
N CYS A 35 -9.19 -15.57 60.80
CA CYS A 35 -10.04 -16.74 60.59
C CYS A 35 -11.36 -16.32 59.93
N GLY A 36 -11.76 -17.01 58.86
CA GLY A 36 -12.98 -16.70 58.10
C GLY A 36 -12.83 -15.67 56.99
N ALA A 37 -11.67 -15.00 56.83
CA ALA A 37 -11.47 -14.00 55.78
C ALA A 37 -11.68 -14.54 54.36
N PHE A 38 -11.25 -15.78 54.08
CA PHE A 38 -11.51 -16.44 52.80
C PHE A 38 -13.00 -16.66 52.55
N LYS A 39 -13.73 -17.09 53.58
CA LYS A 39 -15.18 -17.35 53.47
C LYS A 39 -15.93 -16.06 53.16
N HIS A 40 -15.57 -14.97 53.82
CA HIS A 40 -16.14 -13.64 53.58
C HIS A 40 -15.92 -13.16 52.13
N VAL A 41 -14.71 -13.32 51.59
CA VAL A 41 -14.39 -12.89 50.22
C VAL A 41 -15.03 -13.81 49.16
N VAL A 42 -15.13 -15.11 49.44
CA VAL A 42 -15.86 -16.07 48.61
C VAL A 42 -17.34 -15.70 48.49
N GLU A 43 -17.99 -15.42 49.60
CA GLU A 43 -19.42 -15.03 49.63
C GLU A 43 -19.66 -13.69 48.92
N GLN A 44 -18.73 -12.75 49.03
CA GLN A 44 -18.87 -11.44 48.40
C GLN A 44 -18.62 -11.42 46.89
N LEU A 45 -17.73 -12.28 46.39
CA LEU A 45 -17.34 -12.31 44.97
C LEU A 45 -17.97 -13.47 44.20
N SER A 46 -18.70 -14.37 44.88
CA SER A 46 -19.28 -15.59 44.31
C SER A 46 -18.24 -16.43 43.54
N LEU A 47 -17.02 -16.53 44.10
CA LEU A 47 -15.89 -17.24 43.49
C LEU A 47 -15.64 -18.57 44.17
N ASP A 48 -15.01 -19.50 43.45
CA ASP A 48 -14.58 -20.78 44.02
C ASP A 48 -13.56 -20.56 45.16
N PRO A 49 -13.76 -21.18 46.35
CA PRO A 49 -12.86 -21.03 47.49
C PRO A 49 -11.40 -21.40 47.20
N ARG A 50 -11.15 -22.37 46.32
CA ARG A 50 -9.79 -22.79 45.96
C ARG A 50 -9.13 -21.73 45.08
N ALA A 51 -9.88 -21.06 44.23
CA ALA A 51 -9.38 -19.97 43.39
C ALA A 51 -8.97 -18.73 44.22
N VAL A 52 -9.75 -18.37 45.23
CA VAL A 52 -9.42 -17.29 46.18
C VAL A 52 -8.16 -17.63 46.99
N ALA A 53 -8.10 -18.83 47.56
CA ALA A 53 -6.94 -19.29 48.34
C ALA A 53 -5.67 -19.41 47.48
N SER A 54 -5.78 -19.92 46.25
CA SER A 54 -4.66 -20.04 45.31
C SER A 54 -4.11 -18.67 44.91
N THR A 55 -4.99 -17.71 44.63
CA THR A 55 -4.62 -16.33 44.29
C THR A 55 -3.87 -15.66 45.44
N TRP A 56 -4.37 -15.79 46.67
CA TRP A 56 -3.71 -15.23 47.85
C TRP A 56 -2.34 -15.86 48.13
N ARG A 57 -2.22 -17.19 47.99
CA ARG A 57 -0.93 -17.89 48.14
C ARG A 57 0.07 -17.44 47.09
N LEU A 58 -0.34 -17.32 45.83
CA LEU A 58 0.53 -16.84 44.75
C LEU A 58 1.03 -15.42 45.02
N PHE A 59 0.14 -14.53 45.49
CA PHE A 59 0.48 -13.17 45.90
C PHE A 59 1.48 -13.16 47.07
N SER A 60 1.22 -13.95 48.11
CA SER A 60 2.05 -14.00 49.33
C SER A 60 3.44 -14.58 49.09
N THR A 61 3.58 -15.57 48.21
CA THR A 61 4.86 -16.24 47.95
C THR A 61 5.71 -15.51 46.90
N ALA A 62 5.09 -14.98 45.84
CA ALA A 62 5.84 -14.48 44.67
C ALA A 62 5.80 -12.95 44.52
N GLY A 63 4.98 -12.23 45.31
CA GLY A 63 4.77 -10.78 45.15
C GLY A 63 4.24 -10.37 43.76
N ALA A 64 3.85 -11.34 42.94
CA ALA A 64 3.60 -11.16 41.52
C ALA A 64 2.12 -11.39 41.19
N MET A 65 1.54 -10.42 40.49
CA MET A 65 0.17 -10.50 39.96
C MET A 65 0.10 -11.23 38.60
N LYS A 66 1.25 -11.68 38.08
CA LYS A 66 1.37 -12.31 36.76
C LYS A 66 1.42 -13.82 36.88
N TYR A 67 0.74 -14.49 35.94
CA TYR A 67 0.83 -15.93 35.78
C TYR A 67 2.25 -16.34 35.35
N ASN A 68 2.87 -17.25 36.11
CA ASN A 68 4.11 -17.92 35.74
C ASN A 68 3.87 -19.21 34.93
N LYS A 69 2.74 -19.34 34.21
CA LYS A 69 2.65 -20.44 33.23
C LYS A 69 3.73 -20.17 32.18
N PRO A 70 4.68 -21.09 31.95
CA PRO A 70 5.64 -20.94 30.87
C PRO A 70 4.84 -20.69 29.59
N GLY A 71 5.19 -19.62 28.88
CA GLY A 71 4.58 -19.34 27.59
C GLY A 71 4.78 -20.53 26.64
N ASN A 72 3.86 -20.66 25.68
CA ASN A 72 3.94 -21.64 24.59
C ASN A 72 4.06 -23.12 25.04
N VAL A 73 3.04 -23.61 25.75
CA VAL A 73 2.85 -25.05 26.06
C VAL A 73 2.34 -25.87 24.87
N GLY A 74 2.29 -25.27 23.68
CA GLY A 74 1.88 -25.93 22.45
C GLY A 74 2.99 -26.83 21.86
N PRO A 75 2.65 -27.70 20.90
CA PRO A 75 3.63 -28.49 20.18
C PRO A 75 4.71 -27.60 19.56
N LYS A 76 5.98 -28.05 19.63
CA LYS A 76 7.08 -27.35 18.95
C LYS A 76 6.80 -27.32 17.43
N PRO A 77 6.99 -26.18 16.75
CA PRO A 77 6.78 -26.11 15.31
C PRO A 77 7.69 -27.09 14.57
N THR A 78 7.10 -27.98 13.78
CA THR A 78 7.83 -29.00 12.99
C THR A 78 8.81 -28.39 12.00
N HIS A 79 8.46 -27.25 11.41
CA HIS A 79 9.34 -26.52 10.50
C HIS A 79 9.68 -25.14 11.06
N SER A 80 10.95 -24.95 11.40
CA SER A 80 11.44 -23.66 11.87
C SER A 80 11.55 -22.67 10.69
N PRO A 81 11.46 -21.36 10.94
CA PRO A 81 11.64 -20.36 9.88
C PRO A 81 13.01 -20.47 9.18
N ALA A 82 14.07 -20.85 9.90
CA ALA A 82 15.40 -21.04 9.35
C ALA A 82 15.44 -22.23 8.38
N LEU A 83 14.83 -23.36 8.76
CA LEU A 83 14.73 -24.55 7.92
C LEU A 83 13.97 -24.25 6.63
N ILE A 84 12.87 -23.50 6.70
CA ILE A 84 12.09 -23.12 5.51
C ILE A 84 12.91 -22.24 4.55
N ARG A 85 13.68 -21.28 5.09
CA ARG A 85 14.56 -20.44 4.27
C ARG A 85 15.63 -21.27 3.57
N GLN A 86 16.20 -22.25 4.25
CA GLN A 86 17.19 -23.15 3.67
C GLN A 86 16.59 -24.05 2.59
N LEU A 87 15.48 -24.74 2.89
CA LEU A 87 14.84 -25.66 1.93
C LEU A 87 14.36 -24.93 0.67
N VAL A 88 13.62 -23.82 0.83
CA VAL A 88 13.13 -23.05 -0.31
C VAL A 88 14.29 -22.35 -1.02
N GLY A 89 15.28 -21.86 -0.28
CA GLY A 89 16.43 -21.12 -0.78
C GLY A 89 17.43 -21.97 -1.57
N ALA A 90 17.71 -23.19 -1.12
CA ALA A 90 18.76 -24.06 -1.66
C ALA A 90 18.25 -25.03 -2.72
N ILE A 91 16.99 -25.51 -2.63
CA ILE A 91 16.50 -26.60 -3.49
C ILE A 91 15.86 -26.07 -4.77
N ILE A 92 15.20 -24.90 -4.73
CA ILE A 92 14.36 -24.44 -5.83
C ILE A 92 14.97 -23.18 -6.46
N PRO A 93 15.33 -23.15 -7.76
CA PRO A 93 15.64 -21.92 -8.47
C PRO A 93 14.49 -20.91 -8.37
N VAL A 94 14.78 -19.61 -8.30
CA VAL A 94 13.76 -18.56 -8.08
C VAL A 94 12.62 -18.64 -9.09
N GLU A 95 12.93 -18.97 -10.34
CA GLU A 95 12.00 -19.11 -11.47
C GLU A 95 10.92 -20.16 -11.24
N GLN A 96 11.20 -21.19 -10.44
CA GLN A 96 10.27 -22.29 -10.14
C GLN A 96 9.47 -22.05 -8.85
N ARG A 97 9.66 -20.92 -8.16
CA ARG A 97 8.93 -20.55 -6.91
C ARG A 97 7.62 -19.82 -7.18
N SER A 98 6.92 -20.18 -8.26
CA SER A 98 5.77 -19.41 -8.76
C SER A 98 4.49 -19.66 -7.95
N THR A 99 4.17 -20.93 -7.67
CA THR A 99 2.98 -21.33 -6.93
C THR A 99 3.33 -22.08 -5.65
N TYR A 100 2.36 -22.16 -4.74
CA TYR A 100 2.49 -23.02 -3.57
C TYR A 100 2.66 -24.49 -3.93
N ARG A 101 2.08 -24.94 -5.05
CA ARG A 101 2.13 -26.34 -5.48
C ARG A 101 3.54 -26.71 -5.96
N ASP A 102 4.16 -25.86 -6.75
CA ASP A 102 5.53 -26.07 -7.24
C ASP A 102 6.52 -26.13 -6.07
N MET A 103 6.38 -25.17 -5.13
CA MET A 103 7.20 -25.15 -3.92
C MET A 103 6.98 -26.38 -3.04
N ALA A 104 5.74 -26.84 -2.89
CA ALA A 104 5.42 -28.03 -2.11
C ALA A 104 6.00 -29.30 -2.74
N ALA A 105 5.85 -29.47 -4.05
CA ALA A 105 6.37 -30.62 -4.80
C ALA A 105 7.90 -30.72 -4.69
N ALA A 106 8.61 -29.60 -4.80
CA ALA A 106 10.06 -29.59 -4.78
C ALA A 106 10.68 -29.64 -3.36
N THR A 107 10.01 -29.09 -2.33
CA THR A 107 10.53 -29.11 -0.95
C THR A 107 9.96 -30.24 -0.08
N GLY A 108 8.94 -30.96 -0.56
CA GLY A 108 8.16 -31.90 0.24
C GLY A 108 7.30 -31.25 1.34
N LEU A 109 7.25 -29.92 1.41
CA LEU A 109 6.47 -29.20 2.40
C LEU A 109 4.98 -29.19 2.05
N THR A 110 4.11 -29.24 3.06
CA THR A 110 2.68 -29.11 2.83
C THR A 110 2.30 -27.68 2.45
N LEU A 111 1.25 -27.54 1.63
CA LEU A 111 0.68 -26.23 1.25
C LEU A 111 0.31 -25.37 2.47
N GLY A 112 -0.20 -26.01 3.53
CA GLY A 112 -0.56 -25.34 4.79
C GLY A 112 0.65 -24.77 5.54
N THR A 113 1.79 -25.44 5.48
CA THR A 113 3.05 -24.93 6.06
C THR A 113 3.55 -23.70 5.28
N LEU A 114 3.60 -23.77 3.95
CA LEU A 114 4.00 -22.63 3.11
C LEU A 114 3.09 -21.41 3.31
N SER A 115 1.77 -21.62 3.36
CA SER A 115 0.78 -20.56 3.61
C SER A 115 0.97 -19.88 4.97
N ARG A 116 1.20 -20.65 6.04
CA ARG A 116 1.49 -20.10 7.37
C ARG A 116 2.79 -19.29 7.38
N HIS A 117 3.84 -19.76 6.72
CA HIS A 117 5.12 -19.04 6.63
C HIS A 117 5.05 -17.79 5.76
N LEU A 118 4.16 -17.74 4.76
CA LEU A 118 3.86 -16.51 4.04
C LEU A 118 3.13 -15.49 4.93
N LYS A 119 2.08 -15.91 5.64
CA LYS A 119 1.34 -15.03 6.57
C LYS A 119 2.21 -14.51 7.71
N LYS A 120 3.15 -15.33 8.20
CA LYS A 120 4.13 -14.98 9.23
C LYS A 120 5.28 -14.11 8.70
N GLY A 121 5.41 -13.93 7.37
CA GLY A 121 6.46 -13.12 6.74
C GLY A 121 7.82 -13.80 6.64
N THR A 122 7.91 -15.11 6.90
CA THR A 122 9.15 -15.88 6.65
C THR A 122 9.44 -15.96 5.15
N LEU A 123 8.38 -16.09 4.35
CA LEU A 123 8.40 -15.97 2.89
C LEU A 123 7.66 -14.68 2.52
N GLN A 124 8.05 -14.05 1.41
CA GLN A 124 7.36 -12.87 0.89
C GLN A 124 6.97 -13.10 -0.57
N ARG A 125 5.74 -12.71 -0.91
CA ARG A 125 5.30 -12.68 -2.30
C ARG A 125 5.78 -11.37 -2.93
N ARG A 126 6.55 -11.48 -4.00
CA ARG A 126 6.96 -10.36 -4.85
C ARG A 126 6.52 -10.65 -6.27
N SER A 127 6.06 -9.64 -6.97
CA SER A 127 5.81 -9.69 -8.41
C SER A 127 6.74 -8.72 -9.10
N SER A 128 7.31 -9.16 -10.22
CA SER A 128 7.97 -8.28 -11.17
C SER A 128 7.00 -7.93 -12.29
N ARG A 129 7.24 -6.80 -12.96
CA ARG A 129 6.61 -6.48 -14.24
C ARG A 129 7.67 -6.62 -15.32
N ILE A 130 7.26 -7.10 -16.50
CA ILE A 130 8.13 -7.09 -17.67
C ILE A 130 8.42 -5.62 -17.99
N LYS A 131 9.71 -5.29 -18.10
CA LYS A 131 10.18 -4.00 -18.58
C LYS A 131 10.61 -4.16 -20.05
N PRO A 132 10.40 -3.15 -20.91
CA PRO A 132 10.89 -3.19 -22.28
C PRO A 132 12.40 -3.47 -22.32
N LEU A 133 12.84 -4.23 -23.32
CA LEU A 133 14.27 -4.43 -23.56
C LEU A 133 14.81 -3.19 -24.29
N LEU A 134 15.86 -2.57 -23.74
CA LEU A 134 16.49 -1.40 -24.34
C LEU A 134 17.62 -1.84 -25.27
N THR A 135 17.61 -1.34 -26.50
CA THR A 135 18.75 -1.41 -27.42
C THR A 135 19.75 -0.31 -27.08
N GLU A 136 21.01 -0.44 -27.50
CA GLU A 136 22.04 0.60 -27.27
C GLU A 136 21.64 1.95 -27.89
N ALA A 137 20.96 1.94 -29.05
CA ALA A 137 20.40 3.15 -29.65
C ALA A 137 19.34 3.81 -28.74
N ASN A 138 18.43 3.02 -28.17
CA ASN A 138 17.42 3.53 -27.24
C ASN A 138 18.05 4.07 -25.95
N LYS A 139 19.20 3.53 -25.53
CA LYS A 139 19.90 4.00 -24.34
C LYS A 139 20.57 5.36 -24.57
N ALA A 140 21.23 5.54 -25.71
CA ALA A 140 21.87 6.80 -26.09
C ALA A 140 20.88 7.97 -26.22
N GLU A 141 19.65 7.72 -26.69
CA GLU A 141 18.58 8.73 -26.76
C GLU A 141 18.08 9.19 -25.38
N ARG A 142 18.48 8.54 -24.27
CA ARG A 142 18.03 8.88 -22.90
C ARG A 142 18.96 9.84 -22.15
N LEU A 143 20.07 10.26 -22.74
CA LEU A 143 21.20 10.89 -22.02
C LEU A 143 21.03 12.38 -21.71
N GLU A 144 19.96 13.04 -22.15
CA GLU A 144 19.85 14.49 -21.99
C GLU A 144 19.21 14.86 -20.63
N PHE A 145 20.01 15.32 -19.66
CA PHE A 145 19.51 15.87 -18.39
C PHE A 145 19.36 17.40 -18.49
N ASP A 146 18.13 17.89 -18.54
CA ASP A 146 17.83 19.33 -18.58
C ASP A 146 16.91 19.78 -17.42
N SER A 147 16.89 21.08 -17.19
CA SER A 147 16.03 21.82 -16.28
C SER A 147 14.54 21.81 -16.66
N LEU A 148 14.20 21.51 -17.93
CA LEU A 148 12.84 21.30 -18.44
C LEU A 148 11.92 22.53 -18.43
N TRP A 149 12.46 23.74 -18.27
CA TRP A 149 11.65 24.97 -18.23
C TRP A 149 11.16 25.40 -19.62
N ASP A 150 11.94 25.11 -20.66
CA ASP A 150 11.69 25.54 -22.05
C ASP A 150 11.11 24.44 -22.94
N VAL A 151 10.64 23.34 -22.34
CA VAL A 151 10.14 22.16 -23.05
C VAL A 151 8.62 22.03 -22.88
N VAL A 152 7.92 21.80 -23.98
CA VAL A 152 6.50 21.43 -24.01
C VAL A 152 6.37 19.98 -24.44
N TYR A 153 5.80 19.15 -23.59
CA TYR A 153 5.59 17.73 -23.86
C TYR A 153 4.23 17.48 -24.49
N LEU A 154 4.21 16.82 -25.64
CA LEU A 154 3.00 16.42 -26.37
C LEU A 154 2.79 14.91 -26.26
N HIS A 155 1.58 14.47 -25.93
CA HIS A 155 1.25 13.05 -25.96
C HIS A 155 -0.23 12.74 -26.18
N GLU A 156 -0.48 11.63 -26.88
CA GLU A 156 -1.79 11.05 -27.08
C GLU A 156 -2.04 9.90 -26.10
N LYS A 157 -3.15 9.95 -25.37
CA LYS A 157 -3.54 8.90 -24.43
C LYS A 157 -4.97 8.45 -24.67
N TRP A 158 -5.18 7.14 -24.70
CA TRP A 158 -6.51 6.54 -24.66
C TRP A 158 -6.99 6.36 -23.22
N PHE A 159 -8.14 6.95 -22.90
CA PHE A 159 -8.84 6.78 -21.63
C PHE A 159 -10.01 5.83 -21.82
N ASN A 160 -10.14 4.85 -20.94
CA ASN A 160 -11.31 3.97 -20.96
C ASN A 160 -12.46 4.65 -20.22
N ALA A 161 -13.66 4.59 -20.79
CA ALA A 161 -14.86 5.21 -20.22
C ALA A 161 -15.29 4.62 -18.88
N ASP A 162 -14.91 3.37 -18.58
CA ASP A 162 -15.23 2.74 -17.31
C ASP A 162 -14.12 1.80 -16.82
N LYS A 163 -14.18 1.46 -15.54
CA LYS A 163 -13.37 0.42 -14.90
C LYS A 163 -14.00 -0.94 -15.14
N ASP A 164 -13.16 -1.93 -15.42
CA ASP A 164 -13.56 -3.34 -15.48
C ASP A 164 -14.25 -3.83 -14.19
N ARG A 165 -13.85 -3.30 -13.03
CA ARG A 165 -14.44 -3.64 -11.73
C ARG A 165 -14.59 -2.40 -10.85
N ARG A 166 -15.81 -2.14 -10.38
CA ARG A 166 -16.12 -1.12 -9.36
C ARG A 166 -16.51 -1.80 -8.03
N LYS A 167 -16.10 -1.20 -6.92
CA LYS A 167 -16.46 -1.65 -5.56
C LYS A 167 -17.65 -0.84 -5.08
N PHE A 168 -18.65 -1.52 -4.51
CA PHE A 168 -19.84 -0.91 -3.93
C PHE A 168 -19.99 -1.38 -2.48
N TYR A 169 -20.31 -0.46 -1.57
CA TYR A 169 -20.74 -0.79 -0.21
C TYR A 169 -22.26 -0.74 -0.18
N LEU A 170 -22.89 -1.88 0.06
CA LEU A 170 -24.34 -2.04 -0.04
C LEU A 170 -24.90 -2.53 1.29
N LEU A 171 -26.12 -2.12 1.59
CA LEU A 171 -26.88 -2.67 2.71
C LEU A 171 -27.26 -4.14 2.42
N PRO A 172 -27.47 -4.96 3.47
CA PRO A 172 -27.93 -6.33 3.30
C PRO A 172 -29.20 -6.40 2.43
N GLY A 173 -29.21 -7.30 1.45
CA GLY A 173 -30.33 -7.49 0.51
C GLY A 173 -30.33 -6.58 -0.73
N LYS A 174 -29.37 -5.63 -0.85
CA LYS A 174 -29.19 -4.84 -2.08
C LYS A 174 -28.15 -5.48 -3.00
N THR A 175 -28.44 -5.52 -4.29
CA THR A 175 -27.52 -5.99 -5.33
C THR A 175 -26.79 -4.82 -5.98
N PRO A 176 -25.52 -4.98 -6.37
CA PRO A 176 -24.80 -3.94 -7.07
C PRO A 176 -25.37 -3.72 -8.47
N PRO A 177 -25.31 -2.49 -9.01
CA PRO A 177 -25.63 -2.25 -10.40
C PRO A 177 -24.68 -3.08 -11.27
N GLN A 178 -25.25 -3.81 -12.24
CA GLN A 178 -24.47 -4.60 -13.19
C GLN A 178 -24.23 -3.80 -14.47
N PRO A 179 -23.00 -3.30 -14.72
CA PRO A 179 -22.67 -2.77 -16.03
C PRO A 179 -22.66 -3.92 -17.07
N SER A 180 -23.23 -3.69 -18.24
CA SER A 180 -23.25 -4.66 -19.35
C SER A 180 -22.40 -4.16 -20.53
N CYS A 181 -21.46 -5.00 -20.97
CA CYS A 181 -20.72 -4.81 -22.22
C CYS A 181 -20.35 -6.18 -22.80
N LYS A 182 -20.12 -6.28 -24.12
CA LYS A 182 -19.82 -7.56 -24.79
C LYS A 182 -18.52 -8.21 -24.27
N SER A 183 -17.51 -7.40 -24.01
CA SER A 183 -16.29 -7.79 -23.30
C SER A 183 -15.51 -6.53 -22.88
N LYS A 184 -14.49 -6.69 -22.03
CA LYS A 184 -13.59 -5.59 -21.60
C LYS A 184 -12.95 -4.83 -22.77
N ARG A 185 -12.78 -5.49 -23.93
CA ARG A 185 -12.20 -4.88 -25.14
C ARG A 185 -13.16 -3.88 -25.79
N PHE A 186 -14.46 -4.01 -25.55
CA PHE A 186 -15.51 -3.14 -26.07
C PHE A 186 -15.88 -2.00 -25.11
N ILE A 187 -15.14 -1.82 -24.00
CA ILE A 187 -15.30 -0.61 -23.19
C ILE A 187 -14.93 0.59 -24.09
N PRO A 188 -15.83 1.59 -24.26
CA PRO A 188 -15.53 2.76 -25.07
C PRO A 188 -14.26 3.44 -24.60
N LYS A 189 -13.48 3.96 -25.56
CA LYS A 189 -12.26 4.70 -25.28
C LYS A 189 -12.27 6.02 -26.01
N VAL A 190 -11.76 7.05 -25.35
CA VAL A 190 -11.58 8.38 -25.93
C VAL A 190 -10.09 8.69 -25.94
N MET A 191 -9.60 9.19 -27.07
CA MET A 191 -8.21 9.61 -27.20
C MET A 191 -8.11 11.12 -26.96
N PHE A 192 -7.13 11.51 -26.16
CA PHE A 192 -6.84 12.90 -25.89
C PHE A 192 -5.39 13.21 -26.20
N LEU A 193 -5.16 14.34 -26.86
CA LEU A 193 -3.84 14.90 -27.07
C LEU A 193 -3.64 16.01 -26.03
N ALA A 194 -2.63 15.85 -25.17
CA ALA A 194 -2.25 16.84 -24.18
C ALA A 194 -0.88 17.43 -24.50
N ALA A 195 -0.78 18.75 -24.35
CA ALA A 195 0.43 19.54 -24.39
C ALA A 195 0.68 20.09 -22.98
N VAL A 196 1.82 19.76 -22.39
CA VAL A 196 2.11 20.14 -21.01
C VAL A 196 3.52 20.68 -20.88
N ALA A 197 3.62 21.87 -20.34
CA ALA A 197 4.85 22.55 -19.97
C ALA A 197 5.00 22.53 -18.46
N ARG A 198 6.23 22.77 -18.00
CA ARG A 198 6.50 22.91 -16.59
C ARG A 198 5.80 24.16 -16.03
N PRO A 199 5.01 24.04 -14.95
CA PRO A 199 4.33 25.18 -14.38
C PRO A 199 5.33 26.18 -13.76
N ARG A 200 5.11 27.49 -13.97
CA ARG A 200 6.00 28.57 -13.50
C ARG A 200 5.22 29.87 -13.30
N PHE A 201 5.75 30.78 -12.49
CA PHE A 201 5.18 32.13 -12.38
C PHE A 201 5.62 32.96 -13.60
N ASP A 202 4.67 33.62 -14.26
CA ASP A 202 4.94 34.55 -15.35
C ASP A 202 4.97 35.98 -14.79
N GLU A 203 6.17 36.52 -14.60
CA GLU A 203 6.38 37.87 -14.07
C GLU A 203 5.80 38.96 -14.98
N ALA A 204 5.79 38.74 -16.31
CA ALA A 204 5.28 39.72 -17.27
C ALA A 204 3.74 39.81 -17.24
N ARG A 205 3.06 38.70 -16.91
CA ARG A 205 1.60 38.65 -16.77
C ARG A 205 1.11 38.78 -15.32
N GLY A 206 2.03 38.72 -14.34
CA GLY A 206 1.70 38.73 -12.92
C GLY A 206 0.83 37.54 -12.49
N ALA A 207 0.94 36.40 -13.19
CA ALA A 207 0.07 35.25 -13.01
C ALA A 207 0.83 33.92 -13.12
N ASP A 208 0.34 32.89 -12.43
CA ASP A 208 0.87 31.54 -12.56
C ASP A 208 0.54 30.96 -13.96
N PHE A 209 1.57 30.59 -14.70
CA PHE A 209 1.43 29.75 -15.89
C PHE A 209 1.29 28.30 -15.45
N ASP A 210 0.09 27.74 -15.61
CA ASP A 210 -0.26 26.39 -15.20
C ASP A 210 0.32 25.30 -16.12
N GLY A 211 0.85 25.70 -17.28
CA GLY A 211 1.55 24.84 -18.23
C GLY A 211 0.65 23.85 -18.97
N LYS A 212 -0.68 24.04 -18.98
CA LYS A 212 -1.62 23.01 -19.45
C LYS A 212 -2.39 23.44 -20.70
N THR A 213 -2.33 22.63 -21.76
CA THR A 213 -3.21 22.80 -22.93
C THR A 213 -3.55 21.43 -23.51
N TRP A 214 -4.76 21.24 -24.04
CA TRP A 214 -5.16 19.95 -24.58
C TRP A 214 -6.27 20.07 -25.62
N ARG A 215 -6.41 19.05 -26.48
CA ARG A 215 -7.49 18.92 -27.47
C ARG A 215 -8.04 17.49 -27.49
N VAL A 216 -9.35 17.38 -27.69
CA VAL A 216 -10.03 16.11 -27.92
C VAL A 216 -9.81 15.69 -29.37
N CYS A 217 -9.18 14.53 -29.59
CA CYS A 217 -9.06 13.95 -30.91
C CYS A 217 -10.26 13.02 -31.12
N LEU A 218 -11.34 13.55 -31.72
CA LEU A 218 -12.42 12.69 -32.19
C LEU A 218 -11.89 11.83 -33.34
N PRO A 219 -12.28 10.54 -33.43
CA PRO A 219 -11.86 9.69 -34.53
C PRO A 219 -12.57 10.11 -35.82
N THR A 220 -12.06 11.15 -36.47
CA THR A 220 -12.34 11.44 -37.88
C THR A 220 -11.09 11.10 -38.67
N ALA A 221 -11.26 10.32 -39.73
CA ALA A 221 -10.18 9.83 -40.58
C ALA A 221 -9.31 11.00 -41.09
N GLY A 222 -8.18 11.23 -40.43
CA GLY A 222 -7.23 12.29 -40.75
C GLY A 222 -5.89 11.93 -40.14
N ARG A 223 -4.90 11.70 -41.00
CA ARG A 223 -3.56 11.26 -40.62
C ARG A 223 -2.80 12.44 -39.96
N LEU A 224 -2.78 12.48 -38.63
CA LEU A 224 -1.84 13.29 -37.86
C LEU A 224 -0.53 12.52 -37.71
N ARG A 225 0.59 13.16 -38.08
CA ARG A 225 1.94 12.63 -37.90
C ARG A 225 2.45 13.15 -36.55
N CYS A 226 2.53 12.27 -35.54
CA CYS A 226 3.24 12.55 -34.30
C CYS A 226 4.76 12.49 -34.55
N VAL A 227 5.50 13.46 -34.02
CA VAL A 227 6.96 13.37 -33.90
C VAL A 227 7.24 12.33 -32.82
N GLY A 228 7.60 11.12 -33.25
CA GLY A 228 7.94 10.02 -32.36
C GLY A 228 9.29 10.27 -31.71
N CYS A 229 9.30 10.54 -30.40
CA CYS A 229 10.42 10.10 -29.58
C CYS A 229 10.06 8.68 -29.11
N HIS A 230 10.74 7.68 -29.68
CA HIS A 230 10.45 6.26 -29.51
C HIS A 230 10.87 5.70 -28.14
N LEU A 231 10.81 6.53 -27.10
CA LEU A 231 11.10 6.16 -25.71
C LEU A 231 9.82 6.22 -24.89
N THR A 232 8.95 5.22 -25.10
CA THR A 232 7.68 5.01 -24.36
C THR A 232 7.83 4.98 -22.84
N ASP A 233 9.06 4.83 -22.35
CA ASP A 233 9.39 4.55 -20.96
C ASP A 233 9.67 5.84 -20.16
N LEU A 234 9.81 6.97 -20.84
CA LEU A 234 10.24 8.25 -20.27
C LEU A 234 9.32 9.43 -20.63
N ASN A 235 8.05 9.18 -20.93
CA ASN A 235 7.12 10.28 -21.11
C ASN A 235 6.70 10.87 -19.75
N VAL A 236 7.03 12.15 -19.50
CA VAL A 236 6.64 12.91 -18.29
C VAL A 236 5.14 12.72 -17.95
N LEU A 237 4.30 12.62 -18.97
CA LEU A 237 2.84 12.52 -18.80
C LEU A 237 2.37 11.15 -18.31
N ASP A 238 3.15 10.10 -18.59
CA ASP A 238 2.90 8.74 -18.09
C ASP A 238 3.40 8.52 -16.66
N PHE A 239 4.29 9.39 -16.14
CA PHE A 239 4.78 9.32 -14.75
C PHE A 239 3.78 9.77 -13.67
N GLY A 240 2.55 10.08 -14.05
CA GLY A 240 1.47 10.28 -13.08
C GLY A 240 0.44 11.31 -13.47
N PHE A 241 0.68 12.13 -14.51
CA PHE A 241 -0.27 13.14 -14.96
C PHE A 241 -1.55 12.47 -15.50
N PHE A 242 -1.43 11.62 -16.51
CA PHE A 242 -2.58 10.90 -17.06
C PHE A 242 -3.22 9.94 -16.06
N ALA A 243 -2.42 9.31 -15.19
CA ALA A 243 -2.96 8.46 -14.13
C ALA A 243 -3.81 9.25 -13.12
N SER A 244 -3.44 10.52 -12.85
CA SER A 244 -4.21 11.40 -11.97
C SER A 244 -5.53 11.82 -12.62
N ILE A 245 -5.50 12.23 -13.89
CA ILE A 245 -6.70 12.57 -14.67
C ILE A 245 -7.65 11.37 -14.72
N GLN A 246 -7.14 10.19 -15.07
CA GLN A 246 -7.93 8.98 -15.16
C GLN A 246 -8.53 8.58 -13.80
N SER A 247 -7.82 8.83 -12.70
CA SER A 247 -8.36 8.59 -11.35
C SER A 247 -9.57 9.48 -11.05
N LEU A 248 -9.46 10.79 -11.33
CA LEU A 248 -10.53 11.78 -11.11
C LEU A 248 -11.73 11.50 -12.02
N GLN A 249 -11.48 11.25 -13.30
CA GLN A 249 -12.50 10.87 -14.27
C GLN A 249 -13.30 9.65 -13.79
N TYR A 250 -12.65 8.65 -13.20
CA TYR A 250 -13.32 7.45 -12.69
C TYR A 250 -14.14 7.65 -11.42
N GLU A 251 -14.00 8.76 -10.69
CA GLU A 251 -14.90 9.11 -9.60
C GLU A 251 -16.30 9.48 -10.13
N LYS A 252 -16.34 9.98 -11.37
CA LYS A 252 -17.58 10.30 -12.08
C LYS A 252 -18.08 9.07 -12.86
N MET A 253 -19.40 8.89 -12.92
CA MET A 253 -20.03 7.78 -13.64
C MET A 253 -20.40 8.24 -15.06
N SER A 254 -19.64 7.80 -16.06
CA SER A 254 -19.94 8.07 -17.47
C SER A 254 -20.86 6.98 -18.02
N ARG A 255 -22.01 7.36 -18.59
CA ARG A 255 -22.91 6.43 -19.31
C ARG A 255 -22.89 6.61 -20.83
N THR A 256 -22.24 7.67 -21.31
CA THR A 256 -22.14 8.03 -22.72
C THR A 256 -20.73 8.53 -23.02
N VAL A 257 -20.34 8.50 -24.30
CA VAL A 257 -19.05 9.04 -24.75
C VAL A 257 -18.95 10.55 -24.48
N ASP A 258 -20.04 11.30 -24.63
CA ASP A 258 -20.03 12.76 -24.35
C ASP A 258 -19.82 13.08 -22.87
N ASN A 259 -20.45 12.29 -21.98
CA ASN A 259 -20.21 12.42 -20.54
C ASN A 259 -18.76 12.09 -20.18
N GLU A 260 -18.20 11.09 -20.86
CA GLU A 260 -16.80 10.70 -20.68
C GLU A 260 -15.84 11.80 -21.13
N VAL A 261 -16.10 12.42 -22.28
CA VAL A 261 -15.35 13.58 -22.75
C VAL A 261 -15.44 14.68 -21.71
N ARG A 262 -16.65 15.08 -21.31
CA ARG A 262 -16.88 16.15 -20.32
C ARG A 262 -16.20 15.87 -18.99
N HIS A 263 -16.34 14.68 -18.41
CA HIS A 263 -15.70 14.32 -17.15
C HIS A 263 -14.17 14.36 -17.24
N THR A 264 -13.61 13.97 -18.39
CA THR A 264 -12.16 14.08 -18.61
C THR A 264 -11.74 15.55 -18.72
N MET A 265 -12.54 16.40 -19.38
CA MET A 265 -12.29 17.85 -19.44
C MET A 265 -12.30 18.47 -18.04
N GLU A 266 -13.29 18.14 -17.23
CA GLU A 266 -13.42 18.64 -15.86
C GLU A 266 -12.26 18.14 -14.99
N ALA A 267 -11.93 16.84 -15.05
CA ALA A 267 -10.80 16.27 -14.31
C ALA A 267 -9.46 16.94 -14.67
N PHE A 268 -9.28 17.36 -15.93
CA PHE A 268 -8.11 18.11 -16.36
C PHE A 268 -8.07 19.51 -15.75
N SER A 269 -9.19 20.24 -15.79
CA SER A 269 -9.32 21.58 -15.21
C SER A 269 -9.20 21.57 -13.68
N GLU A 270 -9.72 20.53 -13.02
CA GLU A 270 -9.63 20.32 -11.57
C GLU A 270 -8.23 19.93 -11.12
N LEU A 271 -7.38 19.42 -12.02
CA LEU A 271 -6.05 18.94 -11.65
C LEU A 271 -5.18 20.12 -11.20
N ASN A 272 -4.76 20.11 -9.95
CA ASN A 272 -3.96 21.18 -9.35
C ASN A 272 -2.61 21.39 -10.07
N TYR A 273 -2.18 22.64 -10.22
CA TYR A 273 -0.82 23.08 -10.55
C TYR A 273 0.26 22.26 -9.82
N GLU A 274 0.13 22.09 -8.50
CA GLU A 274 1.14 21.38 -7.69
C GLU A 274 1.35 19.93 -8.12
N LYS A 275 0.28 19.28 -8.59
CA LYS A 275 0.34 17.89 -9.03
C LYS A 275 1.20 17.74 -10.27
N LEU A 276 1.13 18.72 -11.16
CA LEU A 276 1.95 18.76 -12.36
C LEU A 276 3.41 19.07 -12.02
N ALA A 277 3.67 20.04 -11.14
CA ALA A 277 5.02 20.32 -10.65
C ALA A 277 5.66 19.08 -10.00
N ASP A 278 4.88 18.33 -9.22
CA ASP A 278 5.30 17.05 -8.64
C ASP A 278 5.69 16.01 -9.70
N VAL A 279 4.98 15.94 -10.82
CA VAL A 279 5.30 15.01 -11.91
C VAL A 279 6.63 15.37 -12.55
N PHE A 280 6.89 16.65 -12.83
CA PHE A 280 8.18 17.12 -13.36
C PHE A 280 9.36 16.80 -12.42
N LEU A 281 9.20 17.00 -11.11
CA LEU A 281 10.23 16.62 -10.13
C LEU A 281 10.49 15.10 -10.12
N THR A 282 9.45 14.29 -10.25
CA THR A 282 9.63 12.83 -10.38
C THR A 282 10.31 12.47 -11.69
N TYR A 283 10.01 13.17 -12.77
CA TYR A 283 10.65 12.93 -14.05
C TYR A 283 12.14 13.27 -14.02
N GLN A 284 12.54 14.41 -13.46
CA GLN A 284 13.96 14.73 -13.24
C GLN A 284 14.67 13.68 -12.37
N LEU A 285 14.00 13.17 -11.33
CA LEU A 285 14.53 12.07 -10.51
C LEU A 285 14.70 10.78 -11.31
N VAL A 286 13.78 10.46 -12.22
CA VAL A 286 13.90 9.30 -13.11
C VAL A 286 15.09 9.49 -14.05
N MET A 287 15.23 10.66 -14.68
CA MET A 287 16.34 10.95 -15.58
C MET A 287 17.69 10.81 -14.87
N ARG A 288 17.80 11.34 -13.65
CA ARG A 288 18.98 11.14 -12.81
C ARG A 288 19.26 9.66 -12.54
N LEU A 289 18.23 8.86 -12.21
CA LEU A 289 18.41 7.42 -11.97
C LEU A 289 18.82 6.65 -13.22
N VAL A 290 18.31 7.05 -14.40
CA VAL A 290 18.71 6.47 -15.68
C VAL A 290 20.21 6.68 -15.88
N ILE A 291 20.72 7.88 -15.61
CA ILE A 291 22.15 8.19 -15.70
C ILE A 291 22.95 7.39 -14.65
N GLU A 292 22.51 7.38 -13.38
CA GLU A 292 23.18 6.62 -12.30
C GLU A 292 23.26 5.10 -12.58
N HIS A 293 22.39 4.55 -13.42
CA HIS A 293 22.31 3.11 -13.72
C HIS A 293 22.75 2.78 -15.16
N ASN A 294 23.61 3.61 -15.76
CA ASN A 294 24.14 3.40 -17.12
C ASN A 294 23.02 3.12 -18.13
N GLU A 295 22.00 3.97 -18.12
CA GLU A 295 20.89 4.01 -19.07
C GLU A 295 19.92 2.80 -19.00
N ASP A 296 20.14 1.86 -18.07
CA ASP A 296 19.27 0.70 -17.86
C ASP A 296 17.94 1.10 -17.21
N ASN A 297 16.90 0.28 -17.37
CA ASN A 297 15.60 0.49 -16.73
C ASN A 297 15.42 -0.32 -15.43
N LYS A 298 16.46 -0.99 -14.93
CA LYS A 298 16.41 -1.89 -13.75
C LYS A 298 16.55 -1.21 -12.39
N PHE A 299 16.12 0.04 -12.25
CA PHE A 299 16.09 0.72 -10.96
C PHE A 299 14.69 0.71 -10.31
N ALA A 300 14.66 0.93 -9.00
CA ALA A 300 13.44 1.17 -8.24
C ALA A 300 13.27 2.67 -8.03
N LEU A 301 12.10 3.21 -8.36
CA LEU A 301 11.82 4.64 -8.16
C LEU A 301 11.66 4.95 -6.66
N PRO A 302 12.51 5.80 -6.07
CA PRO A 302 12.40 6.17 -4.68
C PRO A 302 11.20 7.11 -4.48
N HIS A 303 10.48 6.91 -3.38
CA HIS A 303 9.34 7.76 -3.02
C HIS A 303 9.83 9.06 -2.39
N LEU A 304 9.86 10.16 -3.16
CA LEU A 304 10.41 11.45 -2.74
C LEU A 304 9.63 12.17 -1.61
N LYS A 305 8.47 11.63 -1.17
CA LYS A 305 7.62 12.19 -0.10
C LYS A 305 7.33 13.69 -0.29
N LYS A 306 7.12 14.11 -1.54
CA LYS A 306 7.00 15.52 -1.98
C LYS A 306 6.02 16.35 -1.15
N ALA A 307 4.85 15.80 -0.82
CA ALA A 307 3.86 16.46 0.03
C ALA A 307 4.35 16.76 1.46
N ALA A 308 5.25 15.92 2.02
CA ALA A 308 5.85 16.20 3.32
C ALA A 308 6.93 17.29 3.22
N LEU A 309 7.75 17.25 2.17
CA LEU A 309 8.78 18.27 1.92
C LEU A 309 8.16 19.64 1.63
N ARG A 310 7.05 19.70 0.87
CA ARG A 310 6.32 20.94 0.59
C ARG A 310 5.78 21.58 1.88
N ARG A 311 5.15 20.79 2.75
CA ARG A 311 4.66 21.28 4.05
C ARG A 311 5.77 21.80 4.97
N ALA A 312 7.00 21.30 4.80
CA ALA A 312 8.17 21.76 5.54
C ALA A 312 8.89 22.95 4.87
N GLY A 313 8.47 23.39 3.67
CA GLY A 313 9.16 24.43 2.90
C GLY A 313 10.52 23.98 2.33
N LEU A 314 10.80 22.67 2.30
CA LEU A 314 12.08 22.08 1.89
C LEU A 314 12.03 21.38 0.52
N LEU A 315 10.93 21.53 -0.22
CA LEU A 315 10.82 20.92 -1.54
C LEU A 315 11.72 21.66 -2.53
N MET A 316 12.71 20.96 -3.04
CA MET A 316 13.61 21.48 -4.07
C MET A 316 12.86 21.87 -5.34
N SER A 317 13.31 22.96 -5.98
CA SER A 317 12.83 23.37 -7.30
C SER A 317 13.33 22.43 -8.38
N ASN A 318 14.59 21.98 -8.33
CA ASN A 318 15.15 21.02 -9.28
C ASN A 318 15.84 19.87 -8.55
N VAL A 319 15.80 18.68 -9.14
CA VAL A 319 16.68 17.59 -8.71
C VAL A 319 18.09 17.89 -9.20
N ALA A 320 19.07 17.92 -8.29
CA ALA A 320 20.47 18.08 -8.67
C ALA A 320 21.03 16.77 -9.24
N CYS A 321 21.72 16.86 -10.38
CA CYS A 321 22.55 15.78 -10.93
C CYS A 321 24.03 16.13 -10.70
N PRO A 322 24.81 15.29 -9.98
CA PRO A 322 26.25 15.48 -9.85
C PRO A 322 26.95 15.54 -11.22
N VAL A 323 27.84 16.52 -11.41
CA VAL A 323 28.61 16.69 -12.65
C VAL A 323 29.44 15.45 -12.99
N SER A 324 29.85 14.68 -11.97
CA SER A 324 30.56 13.41 -12.13
C SER A 324 29.78 12.32 -12.86
N LEU A 325 28.47 12.50 -13.09
CA LEU A 325 27.60 11.57 -13.81
C LEU A 325 27.29 12.02 -15.24
N LEU A 326 27.70 13.23 -15.64
CA LEU A 326 27.41 13.83 -16.96
C LEU A 326 28.60 13.70 -17.94
N SER A 327 29.54 12.79 -17.67
CA SER A 327 30.80 12.63 -18.41
C SER A 327 30.70 11.67 -19.60
#